data_AF-A0A4V6TSX7-F1
#
_entry.id   AF-A0A4V6TSX7-F1
#
_cell.length_a   1.000
_cell.length_b   1.000
_cell.length_c   1.000
_cell.angle_alpha   90.00
_cell.angle_beta   90.00
_cell.angle_gamma   90.00
#
_symmetry.space_group_name_H-M   'P 1'
#
loop_
_entity.id
_entity.type
_entity.pdbx_description
1 polymer ?
#
loop_
_entity_poly.entity_id
_entity_poly.type
_entity_poly.pdbx_seq_one_letter_code
_entity_poly.pdbx_strand_id
1 'polypeptide(L)'
;MSFVVTRAPRDPKAALPPPRGGAGETWALGMYLPGFHDLAWGESAADLVAALLGDPDYETKTEHERLVARILRSLRLQVAIQAQVNATAMLTGDWAALQEWERHVLSGPRHIAPNMPDGFPTRPHFSGADVWDARTPLVCVTTACEPLNPGVPPILGKDDNVWVIDPVDDESLLGSLQDLGLIQILTRVP
;
A
#
# COMPACT_ATOMS: atom_id res chain seq x y z
N MET A 1 21.48 6.24 12.91
CA MET A 1 20.44 6.78 12.02
C MET A 1 20.56 6.03 10.72
N SER A 2 19.55 5.27 10.36
CA SER A 2 19.60 4.37 9.22
C SER A 2 18.94 4.98 7.96
N PHE A 3 18.15 6.06 8.12
CA PHE A 3 17.63 6.86 7.01
C PHE A 3 17.70 8.37 7.26
N VAL A 4 17.54 9.15 6.19
CA VAL A 4 17.41 10.61 6.21
C VAL A 4 16.22 11.04 5.36
N VAL A 5 15.40 11.98 5.85
CA VAL A 5 14.31 12.58 5.07
C VAL A 5 14.66 14.01 4.69
N THR A 6 14.47 14.33 3.42
CA THR A 6 14.70 15.65 2.83
C THR A 6 13.45 16.11 2.09
N ARG A 7 13.32 17.41 1.86
CA ARG A 7 12.19 17.92 1.09
C ARG A 7 12.38 17.63 -0.40
N ALA A 8 11.33 17.11 -1.04
CA ALA A 8 11.32 16.90 -2.48
C ALA A 8 11.52 18.24 -3.23
N PRO A 9 12.21 18.23 -4.39
CA PRO A 9 12.35 19.42 -5.19
C PRO A 9 10.98 19.79 -5.78
N ARG A 10 10.71 21.09 -5.93
CA ARG A 10 9.47 21.55 -6.59
C ARG A 10 9.43 21.20 -8.08
N ASP A 11 10.60 21.06 -8.70
CA ASP A 11 10.75 20.57 -10.06
C ASP A 11 11.14 19.09 -10.01
N PRO A 12 10.27 18.17 -10.47
CA PRO A 12 10.56 16.74 -10.52
C PRO A 12 11.78 16.40 -11.39
N LYS A 13 12.17 17.29 -12.30
CA LYS A 13 13.36 17.13 -13.16
C LYS A 13 14.65 17.59 -12.49
N ALA A 14 14.55 18.34 -11.38
CA ALA A 14 15.72 18.72 -10.62
C ALA A 14 16.22 17.49 -9.85
N ALA A 15 17.29 16.87 -10.35
CA ALA A 15 17.96 15.81 -9.64
C ALA A 15 18.48 16.35 -8.29
N LEU A 16 17.94 15.85 -7.18
CA LEU A 16 18.54 16.07 -5.87
C LEU A 16 19.70 15.07 -5.73
N PRO A 17 20.95 15.54 -5.56
CA PRO A 17 22.02 14.64 -5.21
C PRO A 17 21.67 14.00 -3.85
N PRO A 18 21.89 12.67 -3.68
CA PRO A 18 21.69 12.03 -2.39
C PRO A 18 22.50 12.79 -1.32
N PRO A 19 21.93 13.06 -0.14
CA PRO A 19 22.70 13.60 0.96
C PRO A 19 23.86 12.66 1.28
N ARG A 20 24.98 13.21 1.74
CA ARG A 20 26.07 12.37 2.21
C ARG A 20 25.73 11.86 3.61
N GLY A 21 25.87 10.55 3.82
CA GLY A 21 25.81 9.93 5.13
C GLY A 21 26.96 10.39 6.04
N GLY A 22 26.93 9.96 7.31
CA GLY A 22 27.88 10.40 8.34
C GLY A 22 29.35 10.08 8.04
N ALA A 23 29.63 9.10 7.18
CA ALA A 23 30.97 8.72 6.73
C ALA A 23 31.39 9.39 5.40
N GLY A 24 30.55 10.26 4.82
CA GLY A 24 30.80 10.88 3.51
C GLY A 24 30.33 10.05 2.31
N GLU A 25 29.81 8.84 2.56
CA GLU A 25 29.22 7.96 1.53
C GLU A 25 27.84 8.48 1.09
N THR A 26 27.48 8.25 -0.17
CA THR A 26 26.14 8.60 -0.68
C THR A 26 25.20 7.42 -0.47
N TRP A 27 24.01 7.69 0.05
CA TRP A 27 22.95 6.69 0.21
C TRP A 27 22.68 5.92 -1.09
N ALA A 28 22.55 4.58 -0.99
CA ALA A 28 22.32 3.71 -2.13
C ALA A 28 20.90 3.86 -2.72
N LEU A 29 19.91 4.14 -1.89
CA LEU A 29 18.49 4.18 -2.26
C LEU A 29 17.85 5.52 -1.88
N GLY A 30 16.93 5.99 -2.73
CA GLY A 30 16.01 7.07 -2.44
C GLY A 30 14.55 6.63 -2.62
N MET A 31 13.62 7.28 -1.94
CA MET A 31 12.19 7.01 -2.08
C MET A 31 11.38 8.29 -1.88
N TYR A 32 10.54 8.65 -2.84
CA TYR A 32 9.51 9.66 -2.62
C TYR A 32 8.44 9.09 -1.69
N LEU A 33 8.20 9.80 -0.58
CA LEU A 33 7.17 9.43 0.38
C LEU A 33 5.77 9.75 -0.17
N PRO A 34 4.70 9.12 0.36
CA PRO A 34 3.33 9.40 -0.07
C PRO A 34 3.01 10.90 -0.09
N GLY A 35 2.49 11.37 -1.22
CA GLY A 35 2.22 12.80 -1.47
C GLY A 35 3.36 13.55 -2.17
N PHE A 36 4.51 12.90 -2.42
CA PHE A 36 5.62 13.43 -3.23
C PHE A 36 6.20 14.77 -2.74
N HIS A 37 6.03 15.08 -1.45
CA HIS A 37 6.57 16.30 -0.83
C HIS A 37 7.92 16.09 -0.16
N ASP A 38 8.23 14.85 0.19
CA ASP A 38 9.43 14.47 0.92
C ASP A 38 10.09 13.26 0.25
N LEU A 39 11.40 13.17 0.43
CA LEU A 39 12.27 12.16 -0.14
C LEU A 39 13.09 11.53 0.99
N ALA A 40 12.87 10.24 1.22
CA ALA A 40 13.63 9.42 2.15
C ALA A 40 14.86 8.84 1.44
N TRP A 41 15.95 8.69 2.18
CA TRP A 41 17.21 8.11 1.73
C TRP A 41 17.66 7.04 2.72
N GLY A 42 18.14 5.91 2.21
CA GLY A 42 18.53 4.75 3.02
C GLY A 42 19.52 3.84 2.27
N GLU A 43 20.12 2.89 2.99
CA GLU A 43 21.01 1.87 2.41
C GLU A 43 20.26 0.57 2.09
N SER A 44 19.10 0.35 2.70
CA SER A 44 18.30 -0.87 2.57
C SER A 44 16.80 -0.61 2.36
N ALA A 45 16.05 -1.65 1.99
CA ALA A 45 14.58 -1.59 1.99
C ALA A 45 14.04 -1.31 3.40
N ALA A 46 14.66 -1.86 4.44
CA ALA A 46 14.29 -1.65 5.83
C ALA A 46 14.40 -0.17 6.23
N ASP A 47 15.42 0.55 5.74
CA ASP A 47 15.57 2.00 5.95
C ASP A 47 14.43 2.81 5.35
N LEU A 48 14.04 2.46 4.12
CA LEU A 48 12.95 3.13 3.43
C LEU A 48 11.61 2.83 4.12
N VAL A 49 11.41 1.60 4.60
CA VAL A 49 10.23 1.24 5.40
C VAL A 49 10.24 1.98 6.74
N ALA A 50 11.38 2.07 7.43
CA ALA A 50 11.54 2.85 8.66
C ALA A 50 11.13 4.32 8.43
N ALA A 51 11.55 4.92 7.32
CA ALA A 51 11.15 6.26 6.92
C ALA A 51 9.65 6.36 6.61
N LEU A 52 9.08 5.39 5.88
CA LEU A 52 7.65 5.33 5.56
C LEU A 52 6.76 5.23 6.81
N LEU A 53 7.24 4.51 7.83
CA LEU A 53 6.58 4.33 9.13
C LEU A 53 6.82 5.51 10.07
N GLY A 54 7.87 6.31 9.85
CA GLY A 54 8.34 7.31 10.80
C GLY A 54 8.92 6.68 12.07
N ASP A 55 9.50 5.48 11.95
CA ASP A 55 9.98 4.65 13.06
C ASP A 55 11.50 4.43 12.96
N PRO A 56 12.33 5.25 13.63
CA PRO A 56 13.79 5.16 13.53
C PRO A 56 14.38 3.88 14.14
N ASP A 57 13.62 3.16 14.97
CA ASP A 57 14.08 1.95 15.65
C ASP A 57 13.62 0.68 14.93
N TYR A 58 12.97 0.80 13.77
CA TYR A 58 12.40 -0.31 13.01
C TYR A 58 13.39 -1.49 12.82
N GLU A 59 14.64 -1.21 12.49
CA GLU A 59 15.66 -2.25 12.29
C GLU A 59 16.09 -2.95 13.58
N THR A 60 15.86 -2.37 14.74
CA THR A 60 16.20 -3.01 16.02
C THR A 60 15.09 -3.95 16.50
N LYS A 61 13.91 -3.88 15.88
CA LYS A 61 12.74 -4.69 16.21
C LYS A 61 12.88 -6.12 15.70
N THR A 62 12.22 -7.04 16.39
CA THR A 62 12.05 -8.42 15.93
C THR A 62 11.22 -8.48 14.65
N GLU A 63 11.36 -9.55 13.86
CA GLU A 63 10.59 -9.69 12.62
C GLU A 63 9.07 -9.66 12.86
N HIS A 64 8.61 -10.22 13.97
CA HIS A 64 7.20 -10.16 14.34
C HIS A 64 6.72 -8.71 14.57
N GLU A 65 7.48 -7.91 15.30
CA GLU A 65 7.15 -6.50 15.55
C GLU A 65 7.20 -5.67 14.26
N ARG A 66 8.17 -5.95 13.38
CA ARG A 66 8.26 -5.31 12.06
C ARG A 66 7.05 -5.66 11.19
N LEU A 67 6.66 -6.93 11.13
CA LEU A 67 5.46 -7.38 10.42
C LEU A 67 4.22 -6.66 10.95
N VAL A 68 4.01 -6.61 12.27
CA VAL A 68 2.88 -5.89 12.87
C VAL A 68 2.89 -4.41 12.47
N ALA A 69 4.05 -3.75 12.48
CA ALA A 69 4.16 -2.36 12.06
C ALA A 69 3.80 -2.16 10.58
N ARG A 70 4.29 -3.03 9.68
CA ARG A 70 3.94 -3.02 8.24
C ARG A 70 2.45 -3.24 8.01
N ILE A 71 1.83 -4.18 8.72
CA ILE A 71 0.38 -4.46 8.64
C ILE A 71 -0.42 -3.22 9.07
N LEU A 72 -0.12 -2.65 10.23
CA LEU A 72 -0.84 -1.49 10.76
C LEU A 72 -0.73 -0.28 9.84
N ARG A 73 0.44 -0.07 9.23
CA ARG A 73 0.62 0.99 8.23
C ARG A 73 -0.19 0.72 6.97
N SER A 74 -0.17 -0.51 6.47
CA SER A 74 -0.89 -0.92 5.27
C SER A 74 -2.40 -0.77 5.43
N LEU A 75 -2.95 -1.12 6.59
CA LEU A 75 -4.37 -0.88 6.91
C LEU A 75 -4.74 0.61 6.90
N ARG A 76 -3.87 1.48 7.45
CA ARG A 76 -4.10 2.93 7.41
C ARG A 76 -4.06 3.48 5.99
N LEU A 77 -3.11 3.01 5.18
CA LEU A 77 -3.02 3.37 3.77
C LEU A 77 -4.25 2.90 3.00
N GLN A 78 -4.65 1.63 3.16
CA GLN A 78 -5.85 1.06 2.55
C GLN A 78 -7.09 1.93 2.80
N VAL A 79 -7.33 2.34 4.06
CA VAL A 79 -8.47 3.20 4.41
C VAL A 79 -8.40 4.53 3.67
N ALA A 80 -7.23 5.19 3.67
CA ALA A 80 -7.05 6.48 3.02
C ALA A 80 -7.23 6.40 1.48
N ILE A 81 -6.60 5.40 0.85
CA ILE A 81 -6.68 5.20 -0.61
C ILE A 81 -8.11 4.84 -1.01
N GLN A 82 -8.76 3.92 -0.30
CA GLN A 82 -10.15 3.55 -0.62
C GLN A 82 -11.09 4.74 -0.49
N ALA A 83 -10.92 5.58 0.54
CA ALA A 83 -11.73 6.78 0.70
C ALA A 83 -11.56 7.75 -0.49
N GLN A 84 -10.32 7.91 -0.97
CA GLN A 84 -10.05 8.72 -2.17
C GLN A 84 -10.68 8.11 -3.43
N VAL A 85 -10.53 6.80 -3.65
CA VAL A 85 -11.15 6.08 -4.77
C VAL A 85 -12.66 6.28 -4.77
N ASN A 86 -13.32 6.09 -3.63
CA ASN A 86 -14.76 6.28 -3.50
C ASN A 86 -15.17 7.73 -3.78
N ALA A 87 -14.42 8.70 -3.25
CA ALA A 87 -14.70 10.11 -3.50
C ALA A 87 -14.56 10.45 -5.00
N THR A 88 -13.56 9.91 -5.68
CA THR A 88 -13.42 10.06 -7.14
C THR A 88 -14.58 9.41 -7.89
N ALA A 89 -15.01 8.20 -7.49
CA ALA A 89 -16.17 7.54 -8.09
C ALA A 89 -17.47 8.34 -7.90
N MET A 90 -17.64 9.00 -6.75
CA MET A 90 -18.78 9.89 -6.49
C MET A 90 -18.77 11.13 -7.39
N LEU A 91 -17.60 11.74 -7.61
CA LEU A 91 -17.45 12.93 -8.44
C LEU A 91 -17.61 12.64 -9.93
N THR A 92 -17.20 11.46 -10.38
CA THR A 92 -17.27 11.04 -11.79
C THR A 92 -18.60 10.39 -12.16
N GLY A 93 -19.45 10.07 -11.18
CA GLY A 93 -20.75 9.43 -11.38
C GLY A 93 -20.69 7.89 -11.38
N ASP A 94 -19.50 7.29 -11.36
CA ASP A 94 -19.32 5.84 -11.30
C ASP A 94 -19.96 5.23 -10.04
N TRP A 95 -19.98 5.97 -8.92
CA TRP A 95 -20.60 5.52 -7.67
C TRP A 95 -22.11 5.22 -7.80
N ALA A 96 -22.81 5.98 -8.65
CA ALA A 96 -24.24 5.78 -8.88
C ALA A 96 -24.52 4.54 -9.73
N ALA A 97 -23.56 4.12 -10.55
CA ALA A 97 -23.64 2.91 -11.37
C ALA A 97 -23.38 1.62 -10.57
N LEU A 98 -22.80 1.74 -9.37
CA LEU A 98 -22.52 0.60 -8.52
C LEU A 98 -23.81 -0.06 -8.00
N GLN A 99 -23.74 -1.36 -7.76
CA GLN A 99 -24.76 -2.11 -7.03
C GLN A 99 -24.70 -1.75 -5.54
N GLU A 100 -25.79 -2.00 -4.81
CA GLU A 100 -25.85 -1.68 -3.38
C GLU A 100 -24.79 -2.46 -2.56
N TRP A 101 -24.57 -3.72 -2.91
CA TRP A 101 -23.54 -4.54 -2.26
C TRP A 101 -22.13 -4.06 -2.59
N GLU A 102 -21.86 -3.58 -3.81
CA GLU A 102 -20.55 -3.03 -4.20
C GLU A 102 -20.25 -1.77 -3.38
N ARG A 103 -21.24 -0.89 -3.24
CA ARG A 103 -21.13 0.28 -2.34
C ARG A 103 -20.88 -0.16 -0.90
N HIS A 104 -21.58 -1.19 -0.41
CA HIS A 104 -21.39 -1.71 0.93
C HIS A 104 -19.96 -2.23 1.14
N VAL A 105 -19.43 -3.00 0.19
CA VAL A 105 -18.04 -3.46 0.18
C VAL A 105 -17.07 -2.28 0.15
N LEU A 106 -17.30 -1.27 -0.70
CA LEU A 106 -16.46 -0.08 -0.84
C LEU A 106 -16.55 0.92 0.34
N SER A 107 -17.63 0.90 1.12
CA SER A 107 -17.75 1.73 2.34
C SER A 107 -17.56 0.95 3.65
N GLY A 108 -17.47 -0.37 3.58
CA GLY A 108 -17.50 -1.26 4.73
C GLY A 108 -16.21 -1.28 5.56
N PRO A 109 -16.25 -1.92 6.74
CA PRO A 109 -15.08 -2.07 7.61
C PRO A 109 -13.96 -2.84 6.91
N ARG A 110 -12.73 -2.30 6.96
CA ARG A 110 -11.56 -2.82 6.23
C ARG A 110 -10.74 -3.89 6.95
N HIS A 111 -11.00 -4.07 8.24
CA HIS A 111 -10.38 -5.12 9.07
C HIS A 111 -11.09 -6.47 8.95
N ILE A 112 -12.16 -6.54 8.14
CA ILE A 112 -12.90 -7.75 7.81
C ILE A 112 -12.76 -7.93 6.31
N ALA A 113 -12.44 -9.14 5.86
CA ALA A 113 -12.55 -9.47 4.45
C ALA A 113 -13.96 -9.08 3.97
N PRO A 114 -14.12 -8.47 2.79
CA PRO A 114 -15.42 -8.07 2.30
C PRO A 114 -16.33 -9.29 2.18
N ASN A 115 -17.18 -9.48 3.19
CA ASN A 115 -18.23 -10.49 3.18
C ASN A 115 -19.48 -9.81 2.60
N MET A 116 -20.05 -10.42 1.57
CA MET A 116 -21.33 -10.00 1.00
C MET A 116 -22.45 -10.13 2.06
N PRO A 117 -23.48 -9.26 2.06
CA PRO A 117 -24.54 -9.31 3.06
C PRO A 117 -25.29 -10.65 3.08
N ASP A 118 -25.68 -11.07 4.29
CA ASP A 118 -26.42 -12.31 4.56
C ASP A 118 -27.70 -12.40 3.72
N GLY A 119 -27.84 -13.48 2.94
CA GLY A 119 -28.97 -13.70 2.02
C GLY A 119 -28.55 -13.91 0.56
N PHE A 120 -27.30 -13.59 0.22
CA PHE A 120 -26.63 -14.06 -0.99
C PHE A 120 -25.87 -15.35 -0.67
N PRO A 121 -25.84 -16.35 -1.57
CA PRO A 121 -25.40 -17.70 -1.23
C PRO A 121 -24.01 -17.68 -0.60
N THR A 122 -23.92 -18.36 0.54
CA THR A 122 -22.79 -18.44 1.46
C THR A 122 -21.57 -19.06 0.81
N ARG A 123 -20.82 -18.18 0.16
CA ARG A 123 -19.43 -18.21 -0.29
C ARG A 123 -19.33 -16.96 -1.15
N PRO A 124 -18.21 -16.24 -1.22
CA PRO A 124 -17.92 -15.66 -2.52
C PRO A 124 -17.92 -16.87 -3.44
N HIS A 125 -18.97 -17.03 -4.25
CA HIS A 125 -18.88 -17.86 -5.44
C HIS A 125 -17.70 -17.25 -6.18
N PHE A 126 -16.53 -17.85 -5.94
CA PHE A 126 -15.34 -17.82 -6.77
C PHE A 126 -15.39 -19.17 -7.48
N SER A 127 -16.44 -19.39 -8.25
CA SER A 127 -16.58 -20.61 -9.06
C SER A 127 -16.26 -20.23 -10.50
N GLY A 128 -14.97 -20.03 -10.76
CA GLY A 128 -14.42 -19.90 -12.11
C GLY A 128 -15.03 -18.77 -12.94
N ALA A 129 -14.82 -17.51 -12.53
CA ALA A 129 -14.84 -16.26 -13.32
C ALA A 129 -15.06 -14.98 -12.46
N ASP A 130 -15.19 -15.10 -11.13
CA ASP A 130 -15.59 -14.00 -10.25
C ASP A 130 -14.42 -13.09 -9.83
N VAL A 131 -14.16 -12.07 -10.64
CA VAL A 131 -13.22 -10.98 -10.38
C VAL A 131 -14.02 -9.77 -9.87
N TRP A 132 -13.42 -8.93 -9.01
CA TRP A 132 -13.98 -7.60 -8.77
C TRP A 132 -13.97 -6.83 -10.09
N ASP A 133 -15.11 -6.79 -10.77
CA ASP A 133 -15.28 -6.25 -12.11
C ASP A 133 -15.83 -4.81 -12.11
N ALA A 134 -16.20 -4.31 -10.93
CA ALA A 134 -16.62 -2.94 -10.76
C ALA A 134 -15.48 -1.99 -11.17
N ARG A 135 -15.84 -0.96 -11.94
CA ARG A 135 -14.90 0.08 -12.41
C ARG A 135 -14.22 0.84 -11.29
N THR A 136 -14.83 0.87 -10.11
CA THR A 136 -14.27 1.52 -8.92
C THR A 136 -13.32 0.55 -8.23
N PRO A 137 -12.02 0.84 -8.10
CA PRO A 137 -11.07 -0.10 -7.51
C PRO A 137 -11.37 -0.46 -6.05
N LEU A 138 -11.12 -1.72 -5.72
CA LEU A 138 -11.11 -2.23 -4.34
C LEU A 138 -9.67 -2.31 -3.83
N VAL A 139 -9.40 -1.68 -2.69
CA VAL A 139 -8.08 -1.69 -2.05
C VAL A 139 -8.03 -2.74 -0.93
N CYS A 140 -7.05 -3.64 -1.01
CA CYS A 140 -6.87 -4.78 -0.11
C CYS A 140 -5.48 -4.75 0.53
N VAL A 141 -5.36 -5.41 1.70
CA VAL A 141 -4.06 -5.69 2.34
C VAL A 141 -3.94 -7.20 2.44
N THR A 142 -2.86 -7.80 1.93
CA THR A 142 -2.68 -9.26 1.84
C THR A 142 -2.97 -9.94 3.19
N THR A 143 -2.46 -9.37 4.30
CA THR A 143 -2.59 -9.93 5.65
C THR A 143 -3.94 -9.67 6.34
N ALA A 144 -4.72 -8.70 5.87
CA ALA A 144 -6.11 -8.52 6.33
C ALA A 144 -7.04 -9.48 5.58
N CYS A 145 -6.63 -9.88 4.38
CA CYS A 145 -7.26 -10.93 3.60
C CYS A 145 -6.82 -12.34 4.03
N GLU A 146 -5.73 -12.51 4.81
CA GLU A 146 -5.27 -13.79 5.37
C GLU A 146 -4.33 -13.61 6.62
N PRO A 147 -4.53 -14.23 7.82
CA PRO A 147 -5.64 -15.01 8.33
C PRO A 147 -6.26 -14.42 9.64
N LEU A 148 -7.45 -13.81 9.52
CA LEU A 148 -8.54 -14.07 10.48
C LEU A 148 -9.41 -15.26 10.03
N ASN A 149 -9.15 -15.81 8.84
CA ASN A 149 -9.72 -17.05 8.33
C ASN A 149 -8.65 -17.89 7.62
N PRO A 150 -8.10 -18.94 8.25
CA PRO A 150 -7.24 -19.90 7.56
C PRO A 150 -8.10 -20.68 6.55
N GLY A 151 -8.02 -20.31 5.27
CA GLY A 151 -8.77 -20.98 4.20
C GLY A 151 -9.32 -20.05 3.11
N VAL A 152 -9.16 -18.73 3.25
CA VAL A 152 -9.43 -17.79 2.16
C VAL A 152 -8.09 -17.42 1.55
N PRO A 153 -7.75 -17.92 0.34
CA PRO A 153 -6.53 -17.49 -0.33
C PRO A 153 -6.60 -15.97 -0.53
N PRO A 154 -5.47 -15.27 -0.42
CA PRO A 154 -5.44 -13.83 -0.65
C PRO A 154 -6.03 -13.56 -2.05
N ILE A 155 -6.85 -12.52 -2.16
CA ILE A 155 -7.37 -12.04 -3.44
C ILE A 155 -6.16 -11.47 -4.21
N LEU A 156 -5.36 -12.36 -4.80
CA LEU A 156 -4.23 -12.05 -5.66
C LEU A 156 -4.77 -12.08 -7.09
N GLY A 157 -5.46 -11.01 -7.46
CA GLY A 157 -5.86 -10.75 -8.83
C GLY A 157 -4.97 -9.67 -9.40
N LYS A 158 -4.19 -10.00 -10.44
CA LYS A 158 -3.57 -9.03 -11.35
C LYS A 158 -4.57 -8.56 -12.42
N ASP A 159 -5.85 -8.71 -12.13
CA ASP A 159 -6.96 -8.45 -13.04
C ASP A 159 -7.62 -7.14 -12.61
N ASP A 160 -7.74 -6.26 -13.60
CA ASP A 160 -7.90 -4.82 -13.45
C ASP A 160 -9.07 -4.44 -12.53
N ASN A 161 -8.74 -3.82 -11.39
CA ASN A 161 -9.59 -3.12 -10.40
C ASN A 161 -9.46 -3.61 -8.94
N VAL A 162 -8.56 -4.55 -8.63
CA VAL A 162 -8.13 -4.81 -7.23
C VAL A 162 -6.72 -4.27 -7.01
N TRP A 163 -6.56 -3.43 -5.99
CA TRP A 163 -5.30 -2.81 -5.59
C TRP A 163 -4.83 -3.44 -4.29
N VAL A 164 -3.71 -4.17 -4.32
CA VAL A 164 -3.22 -4.93 -3.17
C VAL A 164 -1.99 -4.25 -2.56
N ILE A 165 -1.99 -4.06 -1.24
CA ILE A 165 -0.83 -3.67 -0.44
C ILE A 165 -0.31 -4.91 0.27
N ASP A 166 0.96 -5.23 0.09
CA ASP A 166 1.55 -6.47 0.59
C ASP A 166 2.59 -6.22 1.71
N PRO A 167 2.21 -6.31 3.00
CA PRO A 167 3.13 -6.06 4.11
C PRO A 167 3.95 -7.27 4.54
N VAL A 168 4.01 -8.36 3.76
CA VAL A 168 4.69 -9.61 4.17
C VAL A 168 6.15 -9.37 4.55
N ASP A 169 6.88 -8.59 3.76
CA ASP A 169 8.24 -8.15 4.00
C ASP A 169 8.46 -6.71 3.49
N ASP A 170 9.66 -6.16 3.71
CA ASP A 170 9.97 -4.78 3.37
C ASP A 170 9.93 -4.54 1.85
N GLU A 171 10.39 -5.50 1.06
CA GLU A 171 10.50 -5.39 -0.40
C GLU A 171 9.12 -5.48 -1.06
N SER A 172 8.28 -6.41 -0.61
CA SER A 172 6.90 -6.59 -1.06
C SER A 172 6.03 -5.39 -0.71
N LEU A 173 6.26 -4.78 0.47
CA LEU A 173 5.55 -3.57 0.86
C LEU A 173 5.92 -2.40 -0.05
N LEU A 174 7.21 -2.16 -0.24
CA LEU A 174 7.66 -1.07 -1.11
C LEU A 174 7.26 -1.32 -2.57
N GLY A 175 7.38 -2.55 -3.06
CA GLY A 175 6.98 -2.94 -4.41
C GLY A 175 5.49 -2.68 -4.66
N SER A 176 4.61 -3.19 -3.78
CA SER A 176 3.17 -2.98 -3.91
C SER A 176 2.78 -1.49 -3.84
N LEU A 177 3.40 -0.70 -2.97
CA LEU A 177 3.15 0.75 -2.92
C LEU A 177 3.65 1.50 -4.17
N GLN A 178 4.76 1.05 -4.76
CA GLN A 178 5.28 1.60 -6.01
C GLN A 178 4.38 1.25 -7.19
N ASP A 179 3.88 0.01 -7.27
CA ASP A 179 2.96 -0.43 -8.32
C ASP A 179 1.64 0.35 -8.29
N LEU A 180 1.19 0.76 -7.09
CA LEU A 180 0.04 1.65 -6.91
C LEU A 180 0.35 3.14 -7.17
N GLY A 181 1.60 3.48 -7.49
CA GLY A 181 2.04 4.86 -7.73
C GLY A 181 2.01 5.76 -6.48
N LEU A 182 1.99 5.17 -5.29
CA LEU A 182 1.93 5.92 -4.02
C LEU A 182 3.32 6.39 -3.57
N ILE A 183 4.34 5.68 -3.99
CA ILE A 183 5.76 6.03 -3.79
C ILE A 183 6.50 5.86 -5.11
N GLN A 184 7.73 6.35 -5.14
CA GLN A 184 8.66 6.10 -6.23
C GLN A 184 10.04 5.82 -5.66
N ILE A 185 10.58 4.63 -5.90
CA ILE A 185 11.94 4.26 -5.51
C ILE A 185 12.91 4.77 -6.57
N LEU A 186 13.95 5.46 -6.11
CA LEU A 186 15.07 5.93 -6.90
C LEU A 186 16.24 4.98 -6.63
N THR A 187 16.48 4.06 -7.56
CA THR A 187 17.71 3.28 -7.57
C THR A 187 18.82 4.13 -8.18
N ARG A 188 20.05 3.96 -7.69
CA ARG A 188 21.24 4.53 -8.31
C ARG A 188 21.22 4.22 -9.82
N VAL A 189 21.17 5.25 -10.66
CA VAL A 189 21.59 5.12 -12.06
C VAL A 189 23.13 5.24 -12.03
N PRO A 190 23.86 4.26 -12.61
CA PRO A 190 25.33 4.25 -12.59
C PRO A 190 25.95 5.54 -13.14
#